data_AF-A0A954DJV1-F1
#
_entry.id   AF-A0A954DJV1-F1
#
_cell.length_a   1.000
_cell.length_b   1.000
_cell.length_c   1.000
_cell.angle_alpha   90.00
_cell.angle_beta   90.00
_cell.angle_gamma   90.00
#
_symmetry.space_group_name_H-M   'P 1'
#
loop_
_entity.id
_entity.type
_entity.pdbx_description
1 polymer ?
#
loop_
_entity_poly.entity_id
_entity_poly.type
_entity_poly.pdbx_seq_one_letter_code
_entity_poly.pdbx_strand_id
1 'polypeptide(L)'
;MTDTDPLAFLGEEFLTWLWYRLENEGGDFKLDQGRSIGVSLDDFIAFAPRDDDETEQTLRKGLPTRSPEASAALRHGRRLRRAKRVVAEGEDVWSTVIDGPTMNLLSIKLPEDDPDAENIAER
;
A
#
# COMPACT_ATOMS: atom_id res chain seq x y z
N MET A 1 -24.62 13.43 -4.63
CA MET A 1 -24.48 12.87 -5.98
C MET A 1 -23.01 12.53 -6.12
N THR A 2 -22.62 11.38 -5.58
CA THR A 2 -21.23 10.92 -5.61
C THR A 2 -21.01 10.38 -7.01
N ASP A 3 -20.38 11.18 -7.86
CA ASP A 3 -19.86 10.69 -9.12
C ASP A 3 -18.67 9.80 -8.75
N THR A 4 -18.97 8.54 -8.42
CA THR A 4 -17.94 7.54 -8.14
C THR A 4 -17.28 7.28 -9.48
N ASP A 5 -16.00 7.65 -9.61
CA ASP A 5 -15.21 7.33 -10.78
C ASP A 5 -15.42 5.84 -11.13
N PRO A 6 -15.94 5.51 -12.32
CA PRO A 6 -16.23 4.13 -12.70
C PRO A 6 -14.97 3.26 -12.70
N LEU A 7 -13.77 3.86 -12.66
CA LEU A 7 -12.48 3.19 -12.59
C LEU A 7 -11.89 3.11 -11.17
N ALA A 8 -12.56 3.64 -10.15
CA ALA A 8 -12.09 3.62 -8.76
C ALA A 8 -11.74 2.19 -8.26
N PHE A 9 -12.45 1.18 -8.74
CA PHE A 9 -12.18 -0.21 -8.38
C PHE A 9 -10.78 -0.69 -8.83
N LEU A 10 -10.18 -0.08 -9.86
CA LEU A 10 -8.87 -0.51 -10.37
C LEU A 10 -7.77 -0.33 -9.34
N GLY A 11 -7.79 0.75 -8.56
CA GLY A 11 -6.82 0.94 -7.49
C GLY A 11 -7.03 -0.06 -6.34
N GLU A 12 -8.28 -0.43 -6.05
CA GLU A 12 -8.59 -1.46 -5.05
C GLU A 12 -8.12 -2.86 -5.50
N GLU A 13 -8.36 -3.20 -6.77
CA GLU A 13 -7.82 -4.43 -7.40
C GLU A 13 -6.30 -4.41 -7.40
N PHE A 14 -5.67 -3.29 -7.76
CA PHE A 14 -4.22 -3.16 -7.76
C PHE A 14 -3.62 -3.39 -6.37
N LEU A 15 -4.19 -2.78 -5.32
CA LEU A 15 -3.71 -2.99 -3.95
C LEU A 15 -3.88 -4.44 -3.50
N THR A 16 -4.99 -5.07 -3.87
CA THR A 16 -5.28 -6.48 -3.57
C THR A 16 -4.31 -7.41 -4.29
N TRP A 17 -4.07 -7.18 -5.58
CA TRP A 17 -3.07 -7.89 -6.37
C TRP A 17 -1.65 -7.70 -5.80
N LEU A 18 -1.32 -6.48 -5.39
CA LEU A 18 0.00 -6.18 -4.86
C LEU A 18 0.25 -6.93 -3.56
N TRP A 19 -0.75 -7.02 -2.68
CA TRP A 19 -0.66 -7.93 -1.53
C TRP A 19 -0.41 -9.37 -1.95
N TYR A 20 -1.19 -9.91 -2.88
CA TYR A 20 -0.97 -11.26 -3.42
C TYR A 20 0.46 -11.45 -3.95
N ARG A 21 0.97 -10.51 -4.75
CA ARG A 21 2.33 -10.53 -5.27
C ARG A 21 3.35 -10.59 -4.14
N LEU A 22 3.21 -9.73 -3.13
CA LEU A 22 4.15 -9.67 -2.02
C LEU A 22 4.24 -10.99 -1.23
N GLU A 23 3.10 -11.66 -1.04
CA GLU A 23 3.06 -12.95 -0.32
C GLU A 23 3.60 -14.12 -1.15
N ASN A 24 3.39 -14.12 -2.47
CA ASN A 24 3.71 -15.27 -3.32
C ASN A 24 5.07 -15.16 -4.01
N GLU A 25 5.52 -13.94 -4.31
CA GLU A 25 6.74 -13.67 -5.07
C GLU A 25 7.78 -12.89 -4.25
N GLY A 26 7.44 -12.51 -3.00
CA GLY A 26 8.30 -11.72 -2.12
C GLY A 26 8.14 -10.22 -2.33
N GLY A 27 8.91 -9.43 -1.56
CA GLY A 27 8.84 -7.96 -1.53
C GLY A 27 9.84 -7.23 -2.43
N ASP A 28 10.77 -7.95 -3.06
CA ASP A 28 11.86 -7.32 -3.80
C ASP A 28 11.46 -7.03 -5.25
N PHE A 29 11.80 -5.85 -5.73
CA PHE A 29 11.57 -5.42 -7.11
C PHE A 29 12.87 -4.92 -7.70
N LYS A 30 13.27 -5.49 -8.84
CA LYS A 30 14.40 -5.00 -9.63
C LYS A 30 13.94 -3.83 -10.51
N LEU A 31 14.65 -2.73 -10.43
CA LEU A 31 14.46 -1.55 -11.25
C LEU A 31 15.58 -1.44 -12.28
N ASP A 32 15.47 -0.46 -13.17
CA ASP A 32 16.49 -0.15 -14.17
C ASP A 32 17.83 0.21 -13.50
N GLN A 33 18.90 0.14 -14.29
CA GLN A 33 20.25 0.52 -13.85
C GLN A 33 20.78 -0.31 -12.65
N GLY A 34 20.24 -1.51 -12.43
CA GLY A 34 20.70 -2.42 -11.37
C GLY A 34 20.19 -2.07 -9.97
N ARG A 35 19.24 -1.13 -9.87
CA ARG A 35 18.61 -0.75 -8.60
C ARG A 35 17.65 -1.84 -8.13
N SER A 36 17.45 -1.96 -6.82
CA SER A 36 16.51 -2.88 -6.22
C SER A 36 15.82 -2.21 -5.05
N ILE A 37 14.49 -2.35 -4.99
CA ILE A 37 13.69 -1.83 -3.88
C ILE A 37 13.00 -2.98 -3.15
N GLY A 38 12.94 -2.87 -1.83
CA GLY A 38 12.11 -3.70 -0.98
C GLY A 38 10.76 -3.03 -0.78
N VAL A 39 9.70 -3.82 -0.77
CA VAL A 39 8.34 -3.34 -0.63
C VAL A 39 7.58 -4.23 0.34
N SER A 40 6.83 -3.61 1.25
CA SER A 40 5.93 -4.33 2.14
C SER A 40 4.61 -3.59 2.38
N LEU A 41 3.62 -4.34 2.85
CA LEU A 41 2.39 -3.84 3.46
C LEU A 41 2.57 -3.92 4.98
N ASP A 42 2.23 -2.85 5.68
CA ASP A 42 2.59 -2.74 7.10
C ASP A 42 1.49 -2.04 7.90
N ASP A 43 1.36 -2.36 9.19
CA ASP A 43 0.55 -1.70 10.25
C ASP A 43 -0.94 -1.38 10.02
N PHE A 44 -1.41 -1.23 8.78
CA PHE A 44 -2.72 -0.70 8.42
C PHE A 44 -3.15 -1.21 7.04
N ILE A 45 -4.29 -1.88 7.02
CA ILE A 45 -5.04 -2.19 5.82
C ILE A 45 -6.52 -1.93 6.07
N ALA A 46 -7.24 -1.55 5.02
CA ALA A 46 -8.68 -1.37 5.06
C ALA A 46 -9.33 -2.04 3.87
N PHE A 47 -10.45 -2.72 4.08
CA PHE A 47 -11.22 -3.40 3.05
C PHE A 47 -12.36 -2.52 2.54
N ALA A 48 -12.60 -2.58 1.24
CA ALA A 48 -13.73 -1.91 0.60
C ALA A 48 -15.06 -2.46 1.13
N PRO A 49 -16.08 -1.60 1.28
CA PRO A 49 -17.44 -2.05 1.53
C PRO A 49 -17.97 -2.86 0.33
N ARG A 50 -18.83 -3.84 0.57
CA ARG A 50 -19.41 -4.68 -0.51
C ARG A 50 -20.59 -4.01 -1.20
N ASP A 51 -21.28 -3.15 -0.48
CA ASP A 51 -22.47 -2.42 -0.90
C ASP A 51 -22.58 -1.12 -0.09
N ASP A 52 -23.60 -0.32 -0.39
CA ASP A 52 -23.82 1.00 0.22
C ASP A 52 -24.25 0.92 1.70
N ASP A 53 -24.68 -0.26 2.17
CA ASP A 53 -25.12 -0.49 3.55
C ASP A 53 -23.97 -0.93 4.47
N GLU A 54 -22.80 -1.22 3.89
CA GLU A 54 -21.61 -1.65 4.61
C GLU A 54 -20.57 -0.52 4.78
N THR A 55 -19.89 -0.50 5.92
CA THR A 55 -18.79 0.42 6.19
C THR A 55 -17.42 -0.23 5.97
N GLU A 56 -16.42 0.59 5.65
CA GLU A 56 -15.00 0.18 5.55
C GLU A 56 -14.55 -0.58 6.81
N GLN A 57 -13.99 -1.80 6.62
CA GLN A 57 -13.40 -2.57 7.72
C GLN A 57 -11.90 -2.31 7.77
N THR A 58 -11.41 -1.83 8.91
CA THR A 58 -9.99 -1.51 9.11
C THR A 58 -9.31 -2.50 10.05
N LEU A 59 -8.12 -2.98 9.68
CA LEU A 59 -7.21 -3.73 10.54
C LEU A 59 -5.95 -2.90 10.81
N ARG A 60 -5.52 -2.85 12.07
CA ARG A 60 -4.35 -2.09 12.53
C ARG A 60 -3.48 -2.88 13.50
N LYS A 61 -2.21 -2.47 13.61
CA LYS A 61 -1.17 -2.96 14.54
C LYS A 61 -0.69 -4.39 14.24
N GLY A 62 0.61 -4.63 14.43
CA GLY A 62 1.23 -5.92 14.17
C GLY A 62 1.41 -6.18 12.67
N LEU A 63 1.27 -7.44 12.24
CA LEU A 63 1.28 -7.83 10.83
C LEU A 63 -0.16 -8.09 10.36
N PRO A 64 -0.95 -7.06 10.00
CA PRO A 64 -2.36 -7.23 9.70
C PRO A 64 -2.59 -8.14 8.48
N THR A 65 -1.63 -8.23 7.56
CA THR A 65 -1.67 -9.16 6.42
C THR A 65 -1.63 -10.64 6.84
N ARG A 66 -1.17 -10.96 8.04
CA ARG A 66 -1.09 -12.34 8.55
C ARG A 66 -2.23 -12.71 9.49
N SER A 67 -3.20 -11.82 9.69
CA SER A 67 -4.32 -12.06 10.61
C SER A 67 -5.34 -13.03 9.99
N PRO A 68 -5.99 -13.90 10.79
CA PRO A 68 -7.09 -14.74 10.32
C PRO A 68 -8.24 -13.94 9.71
N GLU A 69 -8.54 -12.76 10.24
CA GLU A 69 -9.57 -11.84 9.75
C GLU A 69 -9.24 -11.34 8.34
N ALA A 70 -7.97 -10.97 8.11
CA ALA A 70 -7.47 -10.56 6.80
C ALA A 70 -7.62 -11.69 5.77
N SER A 71 -7.22 -12.92 6.14
CA SER A 71 -7.38 -14.09 5.28
C SER A 71 -8.86 -14.40 4.98
N ALA A 72 -9.72 -14.32 5.99
CA ALA A 72 -11.16 -14.53 5.82
C ALA A 72 -11.78 -13.46 4.91
N ALA A 73 -11.42 -12.19 5.09
CA ALA A 73 -11.86 -11.09 4.25
C ALA A 73 -11.55 -11.34 2.77
N LEU A 74 -10.29 -11.68 2.44
CA LEU A 74 -9.90 -12.01 1.06
C LEU A 74 -10.66 -13.23 0.52
N ARG A 75 -10.81 -14.31 1.33
CA ARG A 75 -11.59 -15.51 0.94
C ARG A 75 -13.05 -15.21 0.64
N HIS A 76 -13.62 -14.21 1.28
CA HIS A 76 -14.98 -13.74 1.02
C HIS A 76 -15.08 -12.75 -0.14
N GLY A 77 -13.98 -12.50 -0.86
CA GLY A 77 -13.94 -11.62 -2.03
C GLY A 77 -13.83 -10.13 -1.68
N ARG A 78 -13.43 -9.78 -0.45
CA ARG A 78 -13.14 -8.38 -0.12
C ARG A 78 -11.85 -7.93 -0.80
N ARG A 79 -11.83 -6.66 -1.18
CA ARG A 79 -10.68 -5.99 -1.80
C ARG A 79 -10.12 -4.95 -0.85
N LEU A 80 -8.82 -4.67 -0.97
CA LEU A 80 -8.22 -3.58 -0.24
C LEU A 80 -8.69 -2.25 -0.80
N ARG A 81 -9.23 -1.40 0.07
CA ARG A 81 -9.52 0.00 -0.21
C ARG A 81 -8.35 0.91 0.11
N ARG A 82 -7.65 0.62 1.21
CA ARG A 82 -6.45 1.36 1.61
C ARG A 82 -5.41 0.42 2.19
N ALA A 83 -4.14 0.78 2.02
CA ALA A 83 -3.07 0.09 2.69
C ALA A 83 -1.87 1.00 2.93
N LYS A 84 -1.27 0.91 4.11
CA LYS A 84 0.05 1.48 4.36
C LYS A 84 1.09 0.60 3.70
N ARG A 85 2.00 1.25 2.99
CA ARG A 85 3.11 0.68 2.26
C ARG A 85 4.40 1.24 2.79
N VAL A 86 5.38 0.37 2.88
CA VAL A 86 6.76 0.73 3.12
C VAL A 86 7.54 0.36 1.86
N VAL A 87 8.38 1.29 1.41
CA VAL A 87 9.32 1.09 0.30
C VAL A 87 10.70 1.40 0.85
N ALA A 88 11.65 0.52 0.59
CA ALA A 88 13.03 0.68 1.05
C ALA A 88 14.00 0.52 -0.12
N GLU A 89 15.01 1.38 -0.17
CA GLU A 89 16.11 1.29 -1.13
C GLU A 89 17.43 1.63 -0.42
N GLY A 90 18.31 0.63 -0.25
CA GLY A 90 19.50 0.83 0.58
C GLY A 90 19.11 1.14 2.03
N GLU A 91 19.51 2.32 2.51
CA GLU A 91 19.18 2.83 3.86
C GLU A 91 17.94 3.73 3.86
N ASP A 92 17.46 4.15 2.69
CA ASP A 92 16.30 5.01 2.57
C ASP A 92 15.01 4.22 2.72
N VAL A 93 14.10 4.72 3.58
CA VAL A 93 12.79 4.11 3.82
C VAL A 93 11.69 5.16 3.71
N TRP A 94 10.79 4.94 2.76
CA TRP A 94 9.56 5.72 2.61
C TRP A 94 8.37 4.93 3.17
N SER A 95 7.37 5.63 3.70
CA SER A 95 6.07 5.01 3.94
C SER A 95 4.93 5.93 3.57
N THR A 96 3.82 5.34 3.11
CA THR A 96 2.62 6.09 2.74
C THR A 96 1.40 5.17 2.80
N VAL A 97 0.21 5.72 3.00
CA VAL A 97 -1.06 5.03 2.79
C VAL A 97 -1.55 5.35 1.39
N ILE A 98 -1.79 4.33 0.57
CA ILE A 98 -2.43 4.51 -0.74
C ILE A 98 -3.94 4.35 -0.56
N ASP A 99 -4.71 5.31 -1.05
CA ASP A 99 -6.16 5.21 -1.20
C ASP A 99 -6.49 4.65 -2.59
N GLY A 100 -6.99 3.41 -2.66
CA GLY A 100 -7.28 2.71 -3.92
C GLY A 100 -8.21 3.49 -4.85
N PRO A 101 -9.39 3.95 -4.40
CA PRO A 101 -10.36 4.64 -5.25
C PRO A 101 -9.81 5.86 -6.00
N THR A 102 -8.91 6.60 -5.36
CA THR A 102 -8.38 7.85 -5.90
C THR A 102 -6.91 7.76 -6.32
N MET A 103 -6.23 6.67 -5.96
CA MET A 103 -4.77 6.49 -6.05
C MET A 103 -3.97 7.60 -5.34
N ASN A 104 -4.58 8.33 -4.41
CA ASN A 104 -3.91 9.36 -3.64
C ASN A 104 -2.95 8.76 -2.62
N LEU A 105 -1.83 9.45 -2.42
CA LEU A 105 -0.89 9.17 -1.34
C LEU A 105 -1.26 9.98 -0.11
N LEU A 106 -1.47 9.28 1.00
CA LEU A 106 -1.81 9.84 2.30
C LEU A 106 -0.68 9.54 3.29
N SER A 107 -0.52 10.37 4.31
CA SER A 107 0.41 10.13 5.44
C SER A 107 1.84 9.76 4.99
N ILE A 108 2.37 10.46 3.98
CA ILE A 108 3.72 10.22 3.47
C ILE A 108 4.74 10.52 4.57
N LYS A 109 5.68 9.60 4.77
CA LYS A 109 6.92 9.78 5.52
C LYS A 109 8.09 9.59 4.58
N LEU A 110 9.01 10.54 4.63
CA LEU A 110 10.26 10.51 3.89
C LEU A 110 11.34 9.82 4.75
N PRO A 111 12.44 9.36 4.13
CA PRO A 111 13.65 8.94 4.83
C PRO A 111 14.14 10.06 5.75
N GLU A 112 14.93 9.67 6.76
CA GLU A 112 15.61 10.67 7.57
C GLU A 112 16.61 11.43 6.69
N ASP A 113 16.71 12.75 6.87
CA ASP A 113 17.67 13.55 6.14
C ASP A 113 19.09 13.07 6.48
N ASP A 114 19.83 12.63 5.46
CA ASP A 114 21.26 12.42 5.61
C ASP A 114 21.93 13.80 5.77
N PRO A 115 22.56 14.09 6.93
CA PRO A 115 23.19 15.39 7.17
C PRO A 115 24.33 15.69 6.18
N ASP A 116 24.85 14.68 5.48
CA ASP A 116 25.92 14.79 4.48
C ASP A 116 25.39 14.77 3.03
N ALA A 117 24.07 14.67 2.81
CA ALA A 117 23.50 14.70 1.47
C ALA A 117 23.62 16.09 0.83
N GLU A 118 24.38 16.18 -0.26
CA GLU A 118 24.45 17.39 -1.08
C GLU A 118 23.09 17.69 -1.71
N ASN A 119 22.64 18.95 -1.62
CA ASN A 119 21.38 19.39 -2.22
C ASN A 119 21.51 19.38 -3.76
N ILE A 120 20.91 18.37 -4.38
CA ILE A 120 20.97 18.14 -5.83
C ILE A 120 20.10 19.14 -6.61
N ALA A 121 19.27 19.96 -5.94
CA ALA A 121 18.37 20.93 -6.58
C ALA A 121 19.08 22.17 -7.15
N GLU A 122 20.38 22.37 -6.89
CA GLU A 122 21.16 23.49 -7.43
C GLU A 122 22.00 23.13 -8.69
N ARG A 123 21.71 22.01 -9.36
CA ARG A 123 22.43 21.58 -10.57
C ARG A 123 21.63 21.66 -11.86
#